data_AF-A0A167GCS5-F1
#
_entry.id   AF-A0A167GCS5-F1
#
_cell.length_a   1.000
_cell.length_b   1.000
_cell.length_c   1.000
_cell.angle_alpha   90.00
_cell.angle_beta   90.00
_cell.angle_gamma   90.00
#
_symmetry.space_group_name_H-M   'P 1'
#
loop_
_entity.id
_entity.type
_entity.pdbx_description
1 polymer ?
#
loop_
_entity_poly.entity_id
_entity_poly.type
_entity_poly.pdbx_seq_one_letter_code
_entity_poly.pdbx_strand_id
1 'polypeptide(L)'
;MTSSPAHLRSLYRAILRELPPRPILATPRSPLHAQLRSTFSSSSGGDDKSAVAAAAHSPAVAAELVAYLRAQRTYATLLERYNPGMGMDETERVRLTARRVGMDLPVLDTHIHTHIRIRGCWVLRAAGIK
;
A
#
# COMPACT_ATOMS: atom_id res chain seq x y z
N MET A 1 10.95 23.08 -22.46
CA MET A 1 10.88 21.62 -22.25
C MET A 1 10.45 21.00 -23.57
N THR A 2 11.31 20.23 -24.22
CA THR A 2 11.10 19.82 -25.62
C THR A 2 10.18 18.60 -25.68
N SER A 3 9.05 18.72 -26.38
CA SER A 3 8.14 17.61 -26.68
C SER A 3 8.71 16.70 -27.77
N SER A 4 9.96 16.26 -27.60
CA SER A 4 10.59 15.33 -28.54
C SER A 4 9.92 13.96 -28.39
N PRO A 5 9.60 13.26 -29.50
CA PRO A 5 8.98 11.94 -29.44
C PRO A 5 9.92 10.88 -28.82
N ALA A 6 11.23 11.13 -28.78
CA ALA A 6 12.18 10.30 -28.03
C ALA A 6 12.06 10.52 -26.51
N HIS A 7 11.84 11.77 -26.10
CA HIS A 7 11.67 12.17 -24.70
C HIS A 7 10.37 11.62 -24.11
N LEU A 8 9.26 11.66 -24.86
CA LEU A 8 8.00 11.06 -24.43
C LEU A 8 8.12 9.54 -24.22
N ARG A 9 8.85 8.85 -25.11
CA ARG A 9 9.13 7.41 -24.97
C ARG A 9 10.00 7.08 -23.77
N SER A 10 10.98 7.92 -23.45
CA SER A 10 11.83 7.70 -22.27
C SER A 10 11.04 7.90 -20.97
N LEU A 11 10.19 8.93 -20.89
CA LEU A 11 9.27 9.16 -19.77
C LEU A 11 8.28 8.01 -19.59
N TYR A 12 7.63 7.57 -20.67
CA TYR A 12 6.72 6.42 -20.66
C TYR A 12 7.41 5.17 -20.07
N ARG A 13 8.63 4.86 -20.54
CA ARG A 13 9.40 3.72 -20.05
C ARG A 13 9.86 3.89 -18.60
N ALA A 14 10.18 5.11 -18.18
CA ALA A 14 10.52 5.40 -16.79
C ALA A 14 9.34 5.08 -15.89
N ILE A 15 8.13 5.57 -16.21
CA ILE A 15 6.90 5.27 -15.45
C ILE A 15 6.68 3.76 -15.38
N LEU A 16 6.78 3.05 -16.51
CA LEU A 16 6.57 1.59 -16.53
C LEU A 16 7.56 0.79 -15.66
N ARG A 17 8.77 1.31 -15.44
CA ARG A 17 9.77 0.69 -14.55
C ARG A 17 9.48 0.98 -13.07
N GLU A 18 8.75 2.06 -12.78
CA GLU A 18 8.32 2.37 -11.42
C GLU A 18 7.11 1.52 -10.98
N LEU A 19 6.37 0.91 -11.91
CA LEU A 19 5.29 -0.03 -11.59
C LEU A 19 5.85 -1.42 -11.19
N PRO A 20 5.14 -2.17 -10.33
CA PRO A 20 5.52 -3.53 -9.97
C PRO A 20 5.72 -4.43 -11.21
N PRO A 21 6.81 -5.24 -11.26
CA PRO A 21 7.08 -6.12 -12.37
C PRO A 21 5.96 -7.16 -12.52
N ARG A 22 5.47 -7.34 -13.74
CA ARG A 22 4.43 -8.31 -14.03
C ARG A 22 5.02 -9.65 -14.44
N PRO A 23 4.39 -10.78 -14.06
CA PRO A 23 4.70 -12.05 -14.69
C PRO A 23 4.35 -11.98 -16.19
N ILE A 24 5.29 -12.42 -17.01
CA ILE A 24 5.30 -12.27 -18.48
C ILE A 24 4.08 -12.94 -19.14
N LEU A 25 3.46 -13.88 -18.43
CA LEU A 25 2.34 -14.72 -18.89
C LEU A 25 0.95 -14.18 -18.48
N ALA A 26 0.88 -13.11 -17.67
CA ALA A 26 -0.40 -12.52 -17.27
C ALA A 26 -0.95 -11.63 -18.39
N THR A 27 -1.77 -12.24 -19.25
CA THR A 27 -2.59 -11.57 -20.26
C THR A 27 -4.04 -11.57 -19.74
N PRO A 28 -4.78 -10.45 -19.69
CA PRO A 28 -4.61 -9.17 -20.42
C PRO A 28 -3.78 -8.09 -19.70
N ARG A 29 -3.34 -7.07 -20.47
CA ARG A 29 -2.73 -5.84 -19.91
C ARG A 29 -3.71 -5.19 -18.93
N SER A 30 -3.23 -4.67 -17.80
CA SER A 30 -4.13 -3.95 -16.89
C SER A 30 -4.74 -2.73 -17.58
N PRO A 31 -5.97 -2.35 -17.16
CA PRO A 31 -6.61 -1.14 -17.65
C PRO A 31 -5.72 0.10 -17.48
N LEU A 32 -4.91 0.16 -16.41
CA LEU A 32 -3.94 1.24 -16.19
C LEU A 32 -2.94 1.35 -17.35
N HIS A 33 -2.32 0.25 -17.79
CA HIS A 33 -1.35 0.31 -18.89
C HIS A 33 -2.00 0.74 -20.21
N ALA A 34 -3.27 0.36 -20.44
CA ALA A 34 -4.03 0.79 -21.61
C ALA A 34 -4.32 2.30 -21.54
N GLN A 35 -4.77 2.80 -20.39
CA GLN A 35 -5.00 4.22 -20.15
C GLN A 35 -3.73 5.05 -20.28
N LEU A 36 -2.61 4.57 -19.73
CA LEU A 36 -1.32 5.26 -19.83
C LEU A 36 -0.77 5.23 -21.26
N ARG A 37 -1.12 4.22 -22.06
CA ARG A 37 -0.80 4.23 -23.48
C ARG A 37 -1.67 5.22 -24.25
N SER A 38 -2.97 5.31 -23.95
CA SER A 38 -3.86 6.25 -24.62
C SER A 38 -3.48 7.70 -24.33
N THR A 39 -3.09 8.05 -23.10
CA THR A 39 -2.66 9.42 -22.74
C THR A 39 -1.39 9.86 -23.47
N PHE A 40 -0.41 8.97 -23.65
CA PHE A 40 0.82 9.30 -24.39
C PHE A 40 0.64 9.24 -25.92
N SER A 41 -0.43 8.60 -26.42
CA SER A 41 -0.72 8.50 -27.86
C SER A 41 -1.73 9.55 -28.34
N SER A 42 -2.60 10.06 -27.46
CA SER A 42 -3.57 11.11 -27.76
C SER A 42 -2.93 12.50 -27.96
N SER A 43 -1.68 12.69 -27.51
CA SER A 43 -0.97 13.97 -27.67
C SER A 43 -0.57 14.30 -29.12
N SER A 44 -0.73 13.38 -30.08
CA SER A 44 -0.36 13.58 -31.49
C SER A 44 -1.54 13.94 -32.41
N GLY A 45 -2.78 13.98 -31.91
CA GLY A 45 -3.97 14.33 -32.69
C GLY A 45 -4.71 15.47 -31.99
N GLY A 46 -4.68 16.66 -32.58
CA GLY A 46 -5.37 17.83 -32.05
C GLY A 46 -6.88 17.64 -32.04
N ASP A 47 -7.49 17.89 -30.89
CA ASP A 47 -8.89 18.28 -30.74
C ASP A 47 -8.99 19.12 -29.47
N ASP A 48 -9.72 20.23 -29.56
CA ASP A 48 -9.90 21.28 -28.55
C ASP A 48 -10.68 20.81 -27.31
N LYS A 49 -10.17 19.80 -26.60
CA LYS A 49 -10.79 19.25 -25.40
C LYS A 49 -10.01 19.66 -24.15
N SER A 50 -10.52 20.73 -23.54
CA SER A 50 -10.34 21.12 -22.13
C SER A 50 -8.89 21.42 -21.72
N ALA A 51 -8.56 22.69 -21.48
CA ALA A 51 -7.23 23.12 -21.00
C ALA A 51 -6.72 22.34 -19.77
N VAL A 52 -7.63 21.87 -18.90
CA VAL A 52 -7.32 21.02 -17.73
C VAL A 52 -6.85 19.62 -18.12
N ALA A 53 -7.47 19.02 -19.14
CA ALA A 53 -7.02 17.73 -19.68
C ALA A 53 -5.68 17.90 -20.39
N ALA A 54 -5.51 18.95 -21.21
CA ALA A 54 -4.24 19.24 -21.87
C ALA A 54 -3.05 19.39 -20.89
N ALA A 55 -3.27 20.00 -19.73
CA ALA A 55 -2.26 20.09 -18.67
C ALA A 55 -1.83 18.70 -18.14
N ALA A 56 -2.77 17.78 -17.94
CA ALA A 56 -2.49 16.41 -17.53
C ALA A 56 -1.73 15.58 -18.60
N HIS A 57 -1.83 15.98 -19.88
CA HIS A 57 -1.08 15.38 -20.99
C HIS A 57 0.28 16.06 -21.24
N SER A 58 0.66 17.03 -20.39
CA SER A 58 1.93 17.74 -20.52
C SER A 58 3.12 16.82 -20.16
N PRO A 59 4.23 16.84 -20.92
CA PRO A 59 5.44 16.12 -20.57
C PRO A 59 6.03 16.55 -19.21
N ALA A 60 5.75 17.77 -18.75
CA ALA A 60 6.17 18.26 -17.44
C ALA A 60 5.49 17.47 -16.29
N VAL A 61 4.18 17.23 -16.39
CA VAL A 61 3.42 16.46 -15.41
C VAL A 61 3.88 15.01 -15.38
N ALA A 62 4.17 14.43 -16.56
CA ALA A 62 4.72 13.08 -16.63
C ALA A 62 6.10 12.97 -15.95
N ALA A 63 6.95 13.98 -16.07
CA ALA A 63 8.25 14.01 -15.40
C ALA A 63 8.10 14.14 -13.87
N GLU A 64 7.17 14.97 -13.40
CA GLU A 64 6.84 15.11 -11.98
C GLU A 64 6.29 13.81 -11.39
N LEU A 65 5.42 13.11 -12.12
CA LEU A 65 4.92 11.80 -11.72
C LEU A 65 6.05 10.78 -11.54
N VAL A 66 7.03 10.76 -12.44
CA VAL A 66 8.21 9.88 -12.29
C VAL A 66 8.98 10.21 -11.01
N ALA A 67 9.19 11.49 -10.71
CA ALA A 67 9.86 11.92 -9.48
C ALA A 67 9.07 11.48 -8.23
N TYR A 68 7.75 11.67 -8.24
CA TYR A 68 6.87 11.24 -7.17
C TYR A 68 6.91 9.72 -6.94
N LEU A 69 6.82 8.91 -7.99
CA LEU A 69 6.84 7.45 -7.87
C LEU A 69 8.16 6.94 -7.28
N ARG A 70 9.29 7.57 -7.63
CA ARG A 70 10.59 7.27 -7.03
C ARG A 70 10.63 7.64 -5.56
N ALA A 71 10.11 8.82 -5.21
CA ALA A 71 10.02 9.26 -3.82
C ALA A 71 9.15 8.30 -2.98
N GLN A 72 8.04 7.79 -3.54
CA GLN A 72 7.19 6.80 -2.87
C GLN A 72 7.92 5.49 -2.56
N ARG A 73 8.75 4.99 -3.48
CA ARG A 73 9.59 3.81 -3.23
C ARG A 73 10.57 4.05 -2.10
N THR A 74 11.30 5.17 -2.15
CA THR A 74 12.24 5.54 -1.08
C THR A 74 11.51 5.67 0.26
N TYR A 75 10.34 6.31 0.28
CA TYR A 75 9.52 6.47 1.47
C TYR A 75 9.13 5.10 2.06
N ALA A 76 8.65 4.16 1.24
CA ALA A 76 8.32 2.81 1.70
C ALA A 76 9.54 2.11 2.32
N THR A 77 10.72 2.21 1.70
CA THR A 77 11.95 1.61 2.25
C THR A 77 12.40 2.25 3.56
N LEU A 78 12.19 3.56 3.72
CA LEU A 78 12.50 4.27 4.96
C LEU A 78 11.52 3.87 6.07
N LEU A 79 10.24 3.74 5.73
CA LEU A 79 9.21 3.34 6.67
C LEU A 79 9.47 1.95 7.24
N GLU A 80 9.82 0.98 6.39
CA GLU A 80 10.18 -0.38 6.82
C GLU A 80 11.43 -0.39 7.72
N ARG A 81 12.43 0.44 7.42
CA ARG A 81 13.68 0.51 8.19
C ARG A 81 13.48 1.11 9.58
N TYR A 82 12.76 2.21 9.66
CA TYR A 82 12.63 2.98 10.89
C TYR A 82 11.41 2.58 11.71
N ASN A 83 10.45 1.84 11.13
CA ASN A 83 9.27 1.35 11.83
C ASN A 83 9.05 -0.16 11.62
N PRO A 84 9.98 -1.02 12.09
CA PRO A 84 9.86 -2.48 11.96
C PRO A 84 8.70 -3.07 12.76
N GLY A 85 8.13 -2.32 13.72
CA GLY A 85 7.00 -2.74 14.53
C GLY A 85 5.63 -2.35 13.95
N MET A 86 5.58 -1.72 12.78
CA MET A 86 4.32 -1.19 12.21
C MET A 86 3.27 -2.27 11.98
N GLY A 87 3.68 -3.48 11.61
CA GLY A 87 2.78 -4.62 11.40
C GLY A 87 2.60 -5.54 12.61
N MET A 88 3.11 -5.17 13.80
CA MET A 88 3.01 -6.00 15.00
C MET A 88 1.83 -5.58 15.86
N ASP A 89 0.89 -6.52 16.02
CA ASP A 89 -0.24 -6.37 16.93
C ASP A 89 0.24 -6.12 18.37
N GLU A 90 -0.51 -5.29 19.10
CA GLU A 90 -0.17 -4.91 20.48
C GLU A 90 0.04 -6.15 21.37
N THR A 91 -0.82 -7.16 21.23
CA THR A 91 -0.76 -8.41 22.00
C THR A 91 0.55 -9.15 21.81
N GLU A 92 1.03 -9.24 20.56
CA GLU A 92 2.30 -9.88 20.23
C GLU A 92 3.49 -9.06 20.73
N ARG A 93 3.38 -7.73 20.68
CA ARG A 93 4.39 -6.83 21.25
C ARG A 93 4.56 -7.04 22.74
N VAL A 94 3.45 -7.12 23.50
CA VAL A 94 3.48 -7.37 24.95
C VAL A 94 4.05 -8.76 25.26
N ARG A 95 3.72 -9.79 24.47
CA ARG A 95 4.31 -11.13 24.66
C ARG A 95 5.82 -11.12 24.46
N LEU A 96 6.33 -10.46 23.42
CA LEU A 96 7.77 -10.40 23.16
C LEU A 96 8.52 -9.59 24.23
N THR A 97 7.93 -8.51 24.76
CA THR A 97 8.53 -7.77 25.88
C THR A 97 8.49 -8.56 27.18
N ALA A 98 7.42 -9.32 27.43
CA ALA A 98 7.32 -10.22 28.57
C ALA A 98 8.39 -11.33 28.52
N ARG A 99 8.61 -11.94 27.36
CA ARG A 99 9.67 -12.94 27.17
C ARG A 99 11.06 -12.38 27.42
N ARG A 100 11.31 -11.11 27.09
CA ARG A 100 12.59 -10.45 27.40
C ARG A 100 12.88 -10.37 28.90
N VAL A 101 11.84 -10.32 29.75
CA VAL A 101 11.99 -10.32 31.22
C VAL A 101 11.81 -11.72 31.83
N GLY A 102 11.72 -12.77 31.01
CA GLY A 102 11.51 -14.14 31.47
C GLY A 102 10.08 -14.43 31.96
N MET A 103 9.10 -13.60 31.59
CA MET A 103 7.68 -13.83 31.85
C MET A 103 6.97 -14.32 30.58
N ASP A 104 6.24 -15.42 30.67
CA ASP A 104 5.32 -15.83 29.61
C ASP A 104 3.92 -15.32 29.91
N LEU A 105 3.42 -14.45 29.03
CA LEU A 105 2.05 -13.93 29.12
C LEU A 105 1.06 -14.98 28.59
N PRO A 106 0.00 -15.32 29.35
CA PRO A 106 -1.03 -16.22 28.86
C PRO A 106 -1.71 -15.62 27.62
N VAL A 107 -2.09 -16.49 26.69
CA VAL A 107 -2.90 -16.10 25.53
C VAL A 107 -4.24 -15.62 26.07
N LEU A 108 -4.46 -14.31 26.03
CA LEU A 108 -5.78 -13.73 26.26
C LEU A 108 -6.62 -14.05 25.03
N ASP A 109 -7.12 -15.29 24.95
CA ASP A 109 -8.25 -15.58 24.08
C ASP A 109 -9.38 -14.66 24.53
N THR A 110 -9.89 -13.86 23.60
CA THR A 110 -10.96 -12.89 23.84
C THR A 110 -12.31 -13.53 24.22
N HIS A 111 -12.34 -14.85 24.45
CA HIS A 111 -13.39 -15.52 25.20
C HIS A 111 -13.16 -15.41 26.70
N ILE A 112 -13.54 -14.26 27.26
CA ILE A 112 -13.66 -14.07 28.71
C ILE A 112 -14.89 -14.88 29.18
N HIS A 113 -14.69 -16.16 29.49
CA HIS A 113 -15.52 -16.86 30.47
C HIS A 113 -14.80 -16.76 31.82
N THR A 114 -15.22 -15.79 32.62
CA THR A 114 -14.77 -15.57 33.99
C THR A 114 -15.18 -16.74 34.88
N HIS A 115 -14.29 -17.72 35.04
CA HIS A 115 -14.33 -18.61 36.19
C HIS A 115 -13.30 -18.16 37.23
N ILE A 116 -13.75 -17.32 38.15
CA ILE A 116 -13.04 -17.07 39.41
C ILE A 116 -13.23 -18.30 40.30
N ARG A 117 -12.16 -19.06 40.51
CA ARG A 117 -12.15 -20.22 41.42
C ARG A 117 -11.96 -19.72 42.85
N ILE A 118 -13.06 -19.53 43.59
CA ILE A 118 -13.04 -19.39 45.06
C ILE A 118 -13.69 -20.65 45.65
N ARG A 119 -12.90 -21.42 46.40
CA ARG A 119 -13.34 -22.52 47.28
C ARG A 119 -14.34 -23.52 46.66
N GLY A 120 -13.94 -24.18 45.57
CA GLY A 120 -14.48 -25.50 45.21
C GLY A 120 -15.94 -25.56 44.74
N CYS A 121 -16.60 -24.43 44.45
CA CYS A 121 -17.98 -24.41 43.99
C CYS A 121 -18.11 -23.66 42.65
N TRP A 122 -18.58 -24.35 41.60
CA TRP A 122 -18.83 -23.75 40.29
C TRP A 122 -20.19 -23.03 40.33
N VAL A 123 -20.19 -21.69 40.29
CA VAL A 123 -21.42 -20.90 40.10
C VAL A 123 -21.50 -20.46 38.65
N LEU A 124 -22.44 -21.03 37.87
CA LEU A 124 -22.85 -20.49 36.57
C LEU A 124 -23.75 -19.27 36.79
N ARG A 125 -23.35 -18.10 36.29
CA ARG A 125 -24.23 -16.93 36.21
C ARG A 125 -24.78 -16.82 34.79
N ALA A 126 -26.05 -17.17 34.60
CA ALA A 126 -26.76 -16.93 33.35
C ALA A 126 -26.97 -15.42 33.16
N ALA A 127 -26.44 -14.85 32.08
CA ALA A 127 -26.75 -13.48 31.69
C ALA A 127 -28.07 -13.48 30.90
N GLY A 128 -29.11 -12.91 31.49
CA GLY A 128 -30.41 -12.70 30.85
C GLY A 128 -30.33 -11.66 29.74
N ILE A 129 -30.92 -12.01 28.60
CA ILE A 129 -31.13 -11.18 27.42
C ILE A 129 -32.28 -10.19 27.70
N LYS A 130 -32.04 -8.89 27.50
CA LYS A 130 -33.01 -7.92 27.00
C LYS A 130 -32.27 -6.83 26.25
#